data_AF-A0A1V4ED17-F1
#
_entry.id   AF-A0A1V4ED17-F1
#
_cell.length_a   1.000
_cell.length_b   1.000
_cell.length_c   1.000
_cell.angle_alpha   90.00
_cell.angle_beta   90.00
_cell.angle_gamma   90.00
#
_symmetry.space_group_name_H-M   'P 1'
#
loop_
_entity.id
_entity.type
_entity.pdbx_description
1 polymer ?
#
loop_
_entity_poly.entity_id
_entity_poly.type
_entity_poly.pdbx_seq_one_letter_code
_entity_poly.pdbx_strand_id
1 'polypeptide(L)'
;MSWTSHAEVAADTSELGSLGRDLCGRCRATGLHPNAYAPLTGATLALGVWPLTGGGHGYAPFASDRELVDQLLDFGIAILGQYDRVVTLVRMAALRQAELLAWIASATKGDPVEAWQAELVDCTTALEVLAGVPRRLRAAAGRVAATPAALGETYVEVYRLVAAGRVLPYNGRWLTGEMAPTASGGAP
;
A
#
# COMPACT_ATOMS: atom_id res chain seq x y z
N MET A 1 -15.57 25.13 -1.31
CA MET A 1 -15.43 23.67 -1.35
C MET A 1 -15.74 23.18 0.06
N SER A 2 -16.65 22.22 0.23
CA SER A 2 -17.18 21.78 1.54
C SER A 2 -16.24 20.80 2.24
N TRP A 3 -16.40 20.61 3.55
CA TRP A 3 -15.67 19.59 4.31
C TRP A 3 -15.94 18.19 3.75
N THR A 4 -17.19 17.91 3.38
CA THR A 4 -17.57 16.62 2.78
C THR A 4 -16.81 16.37 1.48
N SER A 5 -16.69 17.37 0.60
CA SER A 5 -15.94 17.21 -0.67
C SER A 5 -14.45 16.96 -0.43
N HIS A 6 -13.84 17.63 0.54
CA HIS A 6 -12.46 17.35 0.93
C HIS A 6 -12.29 15.93 1.50
N ALA A 7 -13.27 15.47 2.27
CA ALA A 7 -13.29 14.13 2.84
C ALA A 7 -13.42 13.04 1.76
N GLU A 8 -14.28 13.21 0.77
CA GLU A 8 -14.44 12.28 -0.34
C GLU A 8 -13.13 12.10 -1.12
N VAL A 9 -12.46 13.21 -1.47
CA VAL A 9 -11.17 13.18 -2.16
C VAL A 9 -10.08 12.51 -1.32
N ALA A 10 -10.08 12.74 0.00
CA ALA A 10 -9.11 12.10 0.90
C ALA A 10 -9.44 10.63 1.20
N ALA A 11 -10.72 10.23 1.14
CA ALA A 11 -11.17 8.86 1.34
C ALA A 11 -10.95 7.98 0.10
N ASP A 12 -10.79 8.58 -1.08
CA ASP A 12 -10.49 7.85 -2.30
C ASP A 12 -9.07 7.23 -2.24
N THR A 13 -9.03 5.91 -2.11
CA THR A 13 -7.78 5.12 -2.12
C THR A 13 -7.64 4.29 -3.40
N SER A 14 -8.42 4.57 -4.44
CA SER A 14 -8.48 3.76 -5.66
C SER A 14 -7.14 3.74 -6.42
N GLU A 15 -6.44 4.88 -6.49
CA GLU A 15 -5.11 4.98 -7.11
C GLU A 15 -4.07 4.14 -6.35
N LEU A 16 -4.03 4.25 -5.01
CA LEU A 16 -3.15 3.43 -4.17
C LEU A 16 -3.47 1.94 -4.31
N GLY A 17 -4.75 1.57 -4.35
CA GLY A 17 -5.15 0.20 -4.57
C GLY A 17 -4.76 -0.32 -5.95
N SER A 18 -4.79 0.54 -6.97
CA SER A 18 -4.35 0.19 -8.33
C SER A 18 -2.84 0.01 -8.41
N LEU A 19 -2.07 0.91 -7.80
CA LEU A 19 -0.62 0.74 -7.63
C LEU A 19 -0.27 -0.59 -6.94
N GLY A 20 -0.92 -0.89 -5.82
CA GLY A 20 -0.71 -2.16 -5.11
C GLY A 20 -1.07 -3.40 -5.94
N ARG A 21 -2.10 -3.30 -6.80
CA ARG A 21 -2.47 -4.37 -7.75
C ARG A 21 -1.38 -4.56 -8.80
N ASP A 22 -0.86 -3.48 -9.36
CA ASP A 22 0.18 -3.52 -10.38
C ASP A 22 1.47 -4.12 -9.81
N LEU A 23 1.88 -3.73 -8.60
CA LEU A 23 3.02 -4.34 -7.91
C LEU A 23 2.84 -5.84 -7.69
N CYS A 24 1.66 -6.30 -7.24
CA CYS A 24 1.34 -7.73 -7.14
C CYS A 24 1.46 -8.45 -8.49
N GLY A 25 0.98 -7.82 -9.57
CA GLY A 25 1.08 -8.33 -10.94
C GLY A 25 2.53 -8.49 -11.39
N ARG A 26 3.39 -7.51 -11.10
CA ARG A 26 4.82 -7.55 -11.42
C ARG A 26 5.58 -8.57 -10.58
N CYS A 27 5.27 -8.72 -9.29
CA CYS A 27 5.83 -9.78 -8.45
C CYS A 27 5.54 -11.17 -9.06
N ARG A 28 4.30 -11.39 -9.49
CA ARG A 28 3.91 -12.63 -10.18
C ARG A 28 4.64 -12.82 -11.51
N ALA A 29 4.77 -11.76 -12.32
CA ALA A 29 5.49 -11.80 -13.59
C ALA A 29 6.99 -12.11 -13.41
N THR A 30 7.57 -11.70 -12.27
CA THR A 30 8.95 -12.00 -11.88
C THR A 30 9.13 -13.46 -11.45
N GLY A 31 8.03 -14.21 -11.29
CA GLY A 31 8.05 -15.60 -10.84
C GLY A 31 8.15 -15.76 -9.32
N LEU A 32 7.93 -14.69 -8.54
CA LEU A 32 7.89 -14.79 -7.09
C LEU A 32 6.70 -15.66 -6.66
N HIS A 33 6.93 -16.53 -5.68
CA HIS A 33 5.86 -17.32 -5.10
C HIS A 33 4.85 -16.39 -4.38
N PRO A 34 3.53 -16.59 -4.51
CA PRO A 34 2.52 -15.73 -3.88
C PRO A 34 2.70 -15.51 -2.38
N ASN A 35 3.21 -16.51 -1.66
CA ASN A 35 3.50 -16.38 -0.23
C ASN A 35 4.61 -15.36 0.08
N ALA A 36 5.58 -15.18 -0.82
CA ALA A 36 6.71 -14.27 -0.62
C ALA A 36 6.28 -12.80 -0.60
N TYR A 37 5.16 -12.47 -1.27
CA TYR A 37 4.57 -11.13 -1.28
C TYR A 37 3.12 -11.12 -0.76
N ALA A 38 2.77 -12.08 0.10
CA ALA A 38 1.46 -12.13 0.75
C ALA A 38 1.15 -10.85 1.56
N PRO A 39 2.11 -10.20 2.26
CA PRO A 39 1.86 -8.91 2.90
C PRO A 39 1.41 -7.83 1.92
N LEU A 40 2.07 -7.69 0.77
CA LEU A 40 1.67 -6.76 -0.30
C LEU A 40 0.24 -7.04 -0.79
N THR A 41 -0.10 -8.31 -1.01
CA THR A 41 -1.46 -8.73 -1.37
C THR A 41 -2.49 -8.27 -0.32
N GLY A 42 -2.17 -8.47 0.97
CA GLY A 42 -3.00 -8.02 2.07
C GLY A 42 -3.08 -6.49 2.21
N ALA A 43 -2.05 -5.75 1.79
CA ALA A 43 -2.07 -4.29 1.75
C ALA A 43 -3.06 -3.80 0.69
N THR A 44 -3.01 -4.36 -0.52
CA THR A 44 -3.94 -4.04 -1.62
C THR A 44 -5.39 -4.35 -1.24
N LEU A 45 -5.63 -5.48 -0.56
CA LEU A 45 -6.96 -5.81 -0.02
C LEU A 45 -7.45 -4.81 1.04
N ALA A 46 -6.56 -4.33 1.93
CA ALA A 46 -6.93 -3.27 2.88
C ALA A 46 -7.34 -1.95 2.19
N LEU A 47 -6.73 -1.67 1.03
CA LEU A 47 -7.08 -0.53 0.18
C LEU A 47 -8.37 -0.77 -0.63
N GLY A 48 -9.02 -1.93 -0.47
CA GLY A 48 -10.32 -2.24 -1.08
C GLY A 48 -10.21 -2.74 -2.51
N VAL A 49 -9.00 -3.07 -2.98
CA VAL A 49 -8.77 -3.56 -4.34
C VAL A 49 -8.45 -5.04 -4.31
N TRP A 50 -9.09 -5.81 -5.19
CA TRP A 50 -8.73 -7.20 -5.40
C TRP A 50 -7.44 -7.29 -6.24
N PRO A 51 -6.37 -7.93 -5.73
CA PRO A 51 -5.05 -7.89 -6.35
C PRO A 51 -4.88 -8.85 -7.55
N LEU A 52 -5.86 -9.72 -7.82
CA LEU A 52 -5.74 -10.83 -8.79
C LEU A 52 -6.64 -10.71 -10.02
N THR A 53 -7.50 -9.69 -10.12
CA THR A 53 -8.34 -9.44 -11.29
C THR A 53 -7.56 -8.55 -12.26
N GLY A 54 -6.90 -9.18 -13.23
CA GLY A 54 -6.03 -8.53 -14.22
C GLY A 54 -6.80 -7.58 -15.13
N GLY A 55 -6.17 -6.43 -15.42
CA GLY A 55 -6.70 -5.41 -16.33
C GLY A 55 -5.86 -4.12 -16.43
N GLY A 56 -4.91 -3.91 -15.50
CA GLY A 56 -3.96 -2.79 -15.56
C GLY A 56 -2.73 -3.09 -16.44
N HIS A 57 -2.18 -2.05 -17.06
CA HIS A 57 -1.02 -2.12 -17.95
C HIS A 57 0.21 -2.73 -17.25
N GLY A 58 0.78 -3.80 -17.85
CA GLY A 58 2.17 -4.19 -17.64
C GLY A 58 2.42 -5.37 -16.71
N TYR A 59 2.33 -6.59 -17.27
CA TYR A 59 2.96 -7.80 -16.71
C TYR A 59 4.50 -7.79 -16.88
N ALA A 60 5.14 -6.63 -16.88
CA ALA A 60 6.59 -6.57 -17.00
C ALA A 60 7.20 -7.02 -15.65
N PRO A 61 8.06 -8.05 -15.64
CA PRO A 61 8.78 -8.43 -14.43
C PRO A 61 9.61 -7.25 -13.93
N PHE A 62 10.00 -7.29 -12.65
CA PHE A 62 11.01 -6.37 -12.14
C PHE A 62 12.35 -6.66 -12.82
N ALA A 63 13.06 -5.63 -13.25
CA ALA A 63 14.38 -5.79 -13.85
C ALA A 63 15.44 -6.18 -12.81
N SER A 64 15.21 -5.87 -11.53
CA SER A 64 16.07 -6.22 -10.42
C SER A 64 15.33 -6.19 -9.07
N ASP A 65 15.90 -6.85 -8.06
CA ASP A 65 15.41 -6.79 -6.67
C ASP A 65 15.43 -5.35 -6.13
N ARG A 66 16.39 -4.54 -6.57
CA ARG A 66 16.47 -3.12 -6.20
C ARG A 66 15.25 -2.36 -6.70
N GLU A 67 14.84 -2.57 -7.94
CA GLU A 67 13.65 -1.92 -8.52
C GLU A 67 12.37 -2.30 -7.74
N LEU A 68 12.26 -3.57 -7.35
CA LEU A 68 11.16 -4.06 -6.50
C LEU A 68 11.14 -3.33 -5.15
N VAL A 69 12.28 -3.27 -4.47
CA VAL A 69 12.38 -2.62 -3.15
C VAL A 69 12.08 -1.13 -3.26
N ASP A 70 12.64 -0.43 -4.25
CA ASP A 70 12.41 1.00 -4.46
C ASP A 70 10.91 1.29 -4.66
N GLN A 71 10.21 0.49 -5.50
CA GLN A 71 8.76 0.65 -5.69
C GLN A 71 7.92 0.29 -4.47
N LEU A 72 8.34 -0.68 -3.66
CA LEU A 72 7.68 -0.98 -2.38
C LEU A 72 7.82 0.17 -1.39
N LEU A 73 8.99 0.82 -1.36
CA LEU A 73 9.24 2.01 -0.54
C LEU A 73 8.38 3.18 -0.99
N ASP A 74 8.36 3.49 -2.30
CA ASP A 74 7.52 4.55 -2.87
C ASP A 74 6.04 4.32 -2.57
N PHE A 75 5.58 3.07 -2.70
CA PHE A 75 4.21 2.71 -2.36
C PHE A 75 3.91 2.89 -0.87
N GLY A 76 4.83 2.50 0.00
CA GLY A 76 4.72 2.73 1.45
C GLY A 76 4.65 4.22 1.80
N ILE A 77 5.51 5.05 1.17
CA ILE A 77 5.51 6.51 1.32
C ILE A 77 4.18 7.10 0.85
N ALA A 78 3.64 6.64 -0.28
CA ALA A 78 2.36 7.12 -0.79
C ALA A 78 1.20 6.81 0.18
N ILE A 79 1.16 5.60 0.75
CA ILE A 79 0.16 5.23 1.77
C ILE A 79 0.29 6.11 3.02
N LEU A 80 1.51 6.34 3.50
CA LEU A 80 1.75 7.17 4.68
C LEU A 80 1.39 8.64 4.43
N GLY A 81 1.73 9.19 3.26
CA GLY A 81 1.31 10.53 2.85
C GLY A 81 -0.21 10.69 2.83
N GLN A 82 -0.93 9.69 2.29
CA GLN A 82 -2.40 9.70 2.32
C GLN A 82 -2.95 9.56 3.75
N TYR A 83 -2.32 8.74 4.60
CA TYR A 83 -2.70 8.59 6.00
C TYR A 83 -2.57 9.92 6.75
N ASP A 84 -1.45 10.62 6.61
CA ASP A 84 -1.22 11.91 7.28
C ASP A 84 -2.20 12.98 6.80
N ARG A 85 -2.51 13.00 5.49
CA ARG A 85 -3.53 13.87 4.91
C ARG A 85 -4.90 13.63 5.54
N VAL A 86 -5.33 12.37 5.62
CA VAL A 86 -6.63 11.98 6.20
C VAL A 86 -6.68 12.33 7.69
N VAL A 87 -5.64 11.98 8.47
CA VAL A 87 -5.60 12.27 9.91
C VAL A 87 -5.63 13.77 10.18
N THR A 88 -4.91 14.55 9.37
CA THR A 88 -4.94 16.01 9.47
C THR A 88 -6.35 16.53 9.20
N LEU A 89 -7.02 16.05 8.16
CA LEU A 89 -8.38 16.46 7.83
C LEU A 89 -9.39 16.09 8.92
N VAL A 90 -9.30 14.88 9.48
CA VAL A 90 -10.12 14.45 10.63
C VAL A 90 -9.93 15.41 11.81
N ARG A 91 -8.68 15.76 12.13
CA ARG A 91 -8.38 16.67 13.24
C ARG A 91 -8.96 18.06 13.00
N MET A 92 -8.81 18.61 11.80
CA MET A 92 -9.34 19.93 11.45
C MET A 92 -10.87 19.96 11.50
N ALA A 93 -11.53 18.96 10.91
CA ALA A 93 -12.99 18.86 10.91
C ALA A 93 -13.55 18.70 12.33
N ALA A 94 -12.92 17.89 13.19
CA ALA A 94 -13.34 17.72 14.58
C ALA A 94 -13.16 19.00 15.42
N LEU A 95 -12.06 19.73 15.23
CA LEU A 95 -11.86 21.03 15.88
C LEU A 95 -12.92 22.03 15.43
N ARG A 96 -13.20 22.09 14.13
CA ARG A 96 -14.23 22.98 13.57
C ARG A 96 -15.63 22.64 14.10
N GLN A 97 -15.95 21.35 14.20
CA GLN A 97 -17.19 20.87 14.78
C GLN A 97 -17.35 21.34 16.24
N ALA A 98 -16.29 21.26 17.05
CA ALA A 98 -16.30 21.72 18.44
C ALA A 98 -16.48 23.24 18.55
N GLU A 99 -15.83 24.02 17.68
CA GLU A 99 -16.02 25.48 17.61
C GLU A 99 -17.47 25.86 17.28
N LEU A 100 -18.05 25.21 16.27
CA LEU A 100 -19.43 25.47 15.85
C LEU A 100 -20.44 25.14 16.95
N LEU A 101 -20.24 24.02 17.66
CA LEU A 101 -21.07 23.67 18.81
C LEU A 101 -20.99 24.71 19.93
N ALA A 102 -19.80 25.24 20.20
CA ALA A 102 -19.63 26.31 21.20
C ALA A 102 -20.33 27.60 20.77
N TRP A 103 -20.21 28.00 19.50
CA TRP A 103 -20.86 29.19 18.97
C TRP A 103 -22.38 29.09 19.00
N ILE A 104 -22.93 27.94 18.59
CA ILE A 104 -24.37 27.68 18.64
C ILE A 104 -24.88 27.73 20.09
N ALA A 105 -24.14 27.16 21.04
CA ALA A 105 -24.52 27.16 22.44
C ALA A 105 -24.51 28.57 23.07
N SER A 106 -23.61 29.45 22.63
CA SER A 106 -23.53 30.85 23.08
C SER A 106 -24.34 31.83 22.24
N ALA A 107 -25.12 31.35 21.27
CA ALA A 107 -25.79 32.20 20.29
C ALA A 107 -26.83 33.12 20.94
N THR A 108 -26.90 34.34 20.42
CA THR A 108 -27.83 35.39 20.79
C THR A 108 -28.72 35.76 19.61
N LYS A 109 -29.73 36.62 19.84
CA LYS A 109 -30.67 37.04 18.81
C LYS A 109 -29.94 37.80 17.70
N GLY A 110 -30.03 37.30 16.47
CA GLY A 110 -29.39 37.88 15.29
C GLY A 110 -28.15 37.13 14.81
N ASP A 111 -27.67 36.15 15.59
CA ASP A 111 -26.56 35.30 15.16
C ASP A 111 -26.98 34.34 14.04
N PRO A 112 -26.06 34.00 13.11
CA PRO A 112 -26.35 33.17 11.94
C PRO A 112 -26.38 31.67 12.28
N VAL A 113 -27.20 31.28 13.26
CA VAL A 113 -27.26 29.92 13.80
C VAL A 113 -27.54 28.87 12.73
N GLU A 114 -28.44 29.16 11.78
CA GLU A 114 -28.77 28.26 10.67
C GLU A 114 -27.54 27.94 9.80
N ALA A 115 -26.68 28.94 9.54
CA ALA A 115 -25.46 28.76 8.77
C ALA A 115 -24.44 27.89 9.54
N TRP A 116 -24.28 28.12 10.85
CA TRP A 116 -23.42 27.29 11.69
C TRP A 116 -23.92 25.85 11.79
N GLN A 117 -25.23 25.65 11.86
CA GLN A 117 -25.84 24.31 11.86
C GLN A 117 -25.58 23.60 10.53
N ALA A 118 -25.73 24.28 9.40
CA ALA A 118 -25.42 23.70 8.09
C ALA A 118 -23.94 23.30 7.97
N GLU A 119 -23.02 24.14 8.44
CA GLU A 119 -21.58 23.83 8.47
C GLU A 119 -21.26 22.67 9.43
N LEU A 120 -21.97 22.58 10.57
CA LEU A 120 -21.82 21.50 11.53
C LEU A 120 -22.23 20.16 10.92
N VAL A 121 -23.33 20.14 10.16
CA VAL A 121 -23.75 18.94 9.41
C VAL A 121 -22.68 18.57 8.38
N ASP A 122 -22.13 19.52 7.65
CA ASP A 122 -21.04 19.25 6.68
C ASP A 122 -19.78 18.68 7.34
N CYS A 123 -19.36 19.21 8.49
CA CYS A 123 -18.24 18.64 9.27
C CYS A 123 -18.54 17.21 9.74
N THR A 124 -19.77 16.96 10.17
CA THR A 124 -20.20 15.65 10.67
C THR A 124 -20.18 14.61 9.54
N THR A 125 -20.78 14.95 8.40
CA THR A 125 -20.76 14.10 7.19
C THR A 125 -19.32 13.81 6.74
N ALA A 126 -18.44 14.82 6.75
CA ALA A 126 -17.03 14.63 6.43
C ALA A 126 -16.34 13.62 7.37
N LEU A 127 -16.58 13.70 8.68
CA LEU A 127 -16.02 12.76 9.66
C LEU A 127 -16.55 11.33 9.45
N GLU A 128 -17.82 11.19 9.07
CA GLU A 128 -18.42 9.89 8.72
C GLU A 128 -17.78 9.29 7.45
N VAL A 129 -17.55 10.10 6.42
CA VAL A 129 -16.85 9.67 5.19
C VAL A 129 -15.42 9.19 5.50
N LEU A 130 -14.71 9.91 6.37
CA LEU A 130 -13.34 9.55 6.77
C LEU A 130 -13.30 8.40 7.79
N ALA A 131 -14.46 7.97 8.32
CA ALA A 131 -14.51 6.94 9.34
C ALA A 131 -13.89 5.63 8.83
N GLY A 132 -12.92 5.12 9.58
CA GLY A 132 -12.23 3.87 9.26
C GLY A 132 -11.18 3.95 8.14
N VAL A 133 -11.10 5.04 7.36
CA VAL A 133 -10.03 5.25 6.37
C VAL A 133 -8.63 5.21 7.00
N PRO A 134 -8.35 5.92 8.13
CA PRO A 134 -7.05 5.83 8.80
C PRO A 134 -6.66 4.41 9.21
N ARG A 135 -7.64 3.61 9.66
CA ARG A 135 -7.41 2.22 10.08
C ARG A 135 -7.00 1.35 8.89
N ARG A 136 -7.66 1.53 7.73
CA ARG A 136 -7.33 0.82 6.49
C ARG A 136 -5.95 1.19 5.98
N LEU A 137 -5.62 2.48 5.93
CA LEU A 137 -4.31 2.97 5.51
C LEU A 137 -3.19 2.48 6.44
N ARG A 138 -3.40 2.51 7.76
CA ARG A 138 -2.43 1.97 8.73
C ARG A 138 -2.22 0.46 8.56
N ALA A 139 -3.29 -0.29 8.34
CA ALA A 139 -3.21 -1.72 8.06
C ALA A 139 -2.46 -2.01 6.75
N ALA A 140 -2.69 -1.20 5.70
CA ALA A 140 -1.96 -1.30 4.45
C ALA A 140 -0.47 -0.98 4.64
N ALA A 141 -0.13 0.13 5.31
CA ALA A 141 1.24 0.53 5.58
C ALA A 141 2.02 -0.53 6.38
N GLY A 142 1.42 -1.07 7.45
CA GLY A 142 2.04 -2.13 8.24
C GLY A 142 2.32 -3.40 7.44
N ARG A 143 1.45 -3.72 6.47
CA ARG A 143 1.65 -4.87 5.58
C ARG A 143 2.69 -4.60 4.50
N VAL A 144 2.72 -3.42 3.90
CA VAL A 144 3.78 -3.04 2.96
C VAL A 144 5.15 -3.10 3.65
N ALA A 145 5.27 -2.55 4.85
CA ALA A 145 6.50 -2.58 5.65
C ALA A 145 6.98 -4.00 6.01
N ALA A 146 6.08 -4.98 6.08
CA ALA A 146 6.41 -6.39 6.32
C ALA A 146 6.86 -7.14 5.05
N THR A 147 6.63 -6.59 3.86
CA THR A 147 6.93 -7.25 2.58
C THR A 147 8.41 -7.57 2.40
N PRO A 148 9.37 -6.65 2.71
CA PRO A 148 10.79 -6.97 2.57
C PRO A 148 11.25 -8.14 3.44
N ALA A 149 10.72 -8.27 4.66
CA ALA A 149 11.05 -9.39 5.54
C ALA A 149 10.52 -10.73 4.98
N ALA A 150 9.28 -10.76 4.49
CA ALA A 150 8.70 -11.96 3.86
C ALA A 150 9.44 -12.37 2.57
N LEU A 151 9.89 -11.39 1.77
CA LEU A 151 10.75 -11.65 0.62
C LEU A 151 12.10 -12.23 1.07
N GLY A 152 12.73 -11.64 2.08
CA GLY A 152 14.00 -12.10 2.65
C GLY A 152 13.95 -13.54 3.19
N GLU A 153 12.90 -13.91 3.92
CA GLU A 153 12.68 -15.29 4.39
C GLU A 153 12.66 -16.29 3.23
N THR A 154 12.06 -15.91 2.10
CA THR A 154 12.02 -16.75 0.90
C THR A 154 13.41 -16.99 0.33
N TYR A 155 14.29 -15.97 0.30
CA TYR A 155 15.69 -16.14 -0.11
C TYR A 155 16.48 -16.99 0.88
N VAL A 156 16.25 -16.84 2.19
CA VAL A 156 16.92 -17.63 3.23
C VAL A 156 16.61 -19.13 3.05
N GLU A 157 15.38 -19.49 2.72
CA GLU A 157 15.02 -20.89 2.45
C GLU A 157 15.73 -21.44 1.21
N VAL A 158 15.90 -20.64 0.14
CA VAL A 158 16.71 -21.03 -1.02
C VAL A 158 18.16 -21.26 -0.63
N TYR A 159 18.76 -20.37 0.17
CA TYR A 159 20.14 -20.53 0.64
C TYR A 159 20.29 -21.73 1.59
N ARG A 160 19.32 -22.00 2.47
CA ARG A 160 19.31 -23.20 3.32
C ARG A 160 19.28 -24.48 2.49
N LEU A 161 18.50 -24.50 1.42
CA LEU A 161 18.40 -25.64 0.52
C LEU A 161 19.71 -25.90 -0.23
N VAL A 162 20.34 -24.83 -0.75
CA VAL A 162 21.67 -24.89 -1.37
C VAL A 162 22.74 -25.33 -0.36
N ALA A 163 22.75 -24.75 0.85
CA ALA A 163 23.69 -25.10 1.92
C ALA A 163 23.53 -26.54 2.42
N ALA A 164 22.33 -27.11 2.33
CA ALA A 164 22.05 -28.51 2.62
C ALA A 164 22.44 -29.47 1.47
N GLY A 165 23.14 -28.99 0.44
CA GLY A 165 23.55 -29.77 -0.74
C GLY A 165 22.38 -30.20 -1.62
N ARG A 166 21.20 -29.59 -1.45
CA ARG A 166 20.02 -29.89 -2.25
C ARG A 166 20.00 -29.00 -3.48
N VAL A 167 19.54 -29.56 -4.58
CA VAL A 167 19.60 -28.95 -5.90
C VAL A 167 18.26 -28.30 -6.22
N LEU A 168 18.27 -27.06 -6.71
CA LEU A 168 17.04 -26.35 -7.07
C LEU A 168 16.85 -26.43 -8.60
N PRO A 169 15.67 -26.86 -9.10
CA PRO A 169 15.36 -26.76 -10.51
C PRO A 169 15.11 -25.29 -10.88
N TYR A 170 15.92 -24.75 -11.78
CA TYR A 170 15.73 -23.46 -12.43
C TYR A 170 15.43 -23.69 -13.91
N ASN A 171 14.23 -23.32 -14.39
CA ASN A 171 13.79 -23.53 -15.77
C ASN A 171 13.99 -24.98 -16.27
N GLY A 172 13.64 -25.97 -15.44
CA GLY A 172 13.79 -27.39 -15.78
C GLY A 172 15.24 -27.90 -15.80
N ARG A 173 16.22 -27.10 -15.36
CA ARG A 173 17.63 -27.50 -15.20
C ARG A 173 18.02 -27.47 -13.74
N TRP A 174 18.78 -28.48 -13.32
CA TRP A 174 19.28 -28.61 -11.96
C TRP A 174 20.52 -27.71 -11.77
N LEU A 175 20.46 -26.74 -10.86
CA LEU A 175 21.61 -25.92 -10.49
C LEU A 175 22.45 -26.63 -9.42
N THR A 176 23.44 -27.43 -9.84
CA THR A 176 24.21 -28.34 -8.97
C THR A 176 25.30 -27.68 -8.14
N GLY A 177 25.53 -26.36 -8.27
CA GLY A 177 26.58 -25.66 -7.53
C GLY A 177 28.02 -25.94 -8.01
N GLU A 178 28.19 -26.78 -9.03
CA GLU A 178 29.49 -26.99 -9.68
C GLU A 178 29.82 -25.75 -10.53
N MET A 179 30.96 -25.10 -10.25
CA MET A 179 31.50 -24.07 -11.13
C MET A 179 31.70 -24.68 -12.52
N ALA A 180 31.08 -24.07 -13.54
CA ALA A 180 31.28 -24.47 -14.92
C ALA A 180 32.80 -24.60 -15.17
N PRO A 181 33.27 -25.73 -15.73
CA PRO A 181 34.68 -25.89 -16.02
C PRO A 181 35.12 -24.72 -16.89
N THR A 182 36.05 -23.92 -16.38
CA THR A 182 36.71 -22.88 -17.16
C THR A 182 37.25 -23.56 -18.40
N ALA A 183 36.73 -23.20 -19.57
CA ALA A 183 37.25 -23.65 -20.85
C ALA A 183 38.70 -23.13 -20.96
N SER A 184 39.64 -23.92 -20.44
CA SER A 184 41.06 -23.73 -20.67
C SER A 184 41.27 -23.92 -22.17
N GLY A 185 41.66 -22.85 -22.84
CA GLY A 185 41.95 -22.82 -24.26
C GLY A 185 42.83 -23.99 -24.68
N GLY A 186 42.35 -24.71 -25.69
CA GLY A 186 43.14 -25.63 -26.49
C GLY A 186 42.93 -25.28 -27.95
N ALA A 187 43.70 -24.30 -28.44
CA ALA A 187 44.04 -24.25 -29.86
C ALA A 187 44.98 -25.42 -30.15
N PRO A 188 44.84 -26.06 -31.32
CA PRO A 188 45.86 -25.87 -32.34
C PRO A 188 45.35 -25.12 -33.57
#